data_AF-A0A3D0T0S3-F1
#
_entry.id   AF-A0A3D0T0S3-F1
#
_cell.length_a   1.000
_cell.length_b   1.000
_cell.length_c   1.000
_cell.angle_alpha   90.00
_cell.angle_beta   90.00
_cell.angle_gamma   90.00
#
_symmetry.space_group_name_H-M   'P 1'
#
loop_
_entity.id
_entity.type
_entity.pdbx_description
1 polymer ?
#
loop_
_entity_poly.entity_id
_entity_poly.type
_entity_poly.pdbx_seq_one_letter_code
_entity_poly.pdbx_strand_id
1 'polypeptide(L)'
;YPMYDFTHCISDAIEGITHSLCTLEFQDNRRLYDWVIENITIDCTPHQYEFSRLNLEYTVLSKRRLIQLVEEKHVAGWDDPRM
;
A
#
# COMPACT_ATOMS: atom_id res chain seq x y z
N TYR A 1 5.60 -16.10 -6.76
CA TYR A 1 5.73 -14.85 -5.98
C TYR A 1 4.76 -14.91 -4.82
N PRO A 2 5.17 -14.53 -3.60
CA PRO A 2 4.25 -14.47 -2.45
C PRO A 2 3.20 -13.37 -2.66
N MET A 3 2.04 -13.51 -1.99
CA MET A 3 0.96 -12.51 -2.03
C MET A 3 1.27 -11.34 -1.11
N TYR A 4 0.62 -10.19 -1.35
CA TYR A 4 0.83 -8.95 -0.59
C TYR A 4 0.69 -9.17 0.92
N ASP A 5 -0.43 -9.74 1.39
CA ASP A 5 -0.73 -9.86 2.83
C ASP A 5 0.27 -10.74 3.59
N PHE A 6 0.81 -11.77 2.94
CA PHE A 6 1.84 -12.63 3.51
C PHE A 6 3.22 -11.93 3.54
N THR A 7 3.54 -11.17 2.50
CA THR A 7 4.85 -10.55 2.36
C THR A 7 4.99 -9.33 3.27
N HIS A 8 3.96 -8.48 3.33
CA HIS A 8 4.02 -7.17 3.96
C HIS A 8 4.35 -7.24 5.46
N CYS A 9 3.60 -8.06 6.21
CA CYS A 9 3.80 -8.23 7.66
C CYS A 9 5.16 -8.81 8.02
N ILE A 10 5.61 -9.82 7.26
CA ILE A 10 6.90 -10.47 7.49
C ILE A 10 8.05 -9.51 7.18
N SER A 11 7.94 -8.74 6.09
CA SER A 11 8.92 -7.68 5.76
C SER A 11 9.01 -6.65 6.88
N ASP A 12 7.87 -6.12 7.35
CA ASP A 12 7.84 -5.15 8.45
C ASP A 12 8.49 -5.71 9.73
N ALA A 13 8.24 -6.98 10.04
CA ALA A 13 8.81 -7.62 11.23
C ALA A 13 10.32 -7.89 11.09
N ILE A 14 10.80 -8.30 9.91
CA ILE A 14 12.24 -8.48 9.63
C ILE A 14 12.99 -7.15 9.70
N GLU A 15 12.37 -6.08 9.21
CA GLU A 15 12.95 -4.73 9.20
C GLU A 15 12.83 -4.00 10.55
N GLY A 16 12.13 -4.60 11.53
CA GLY A 16 11.95 -4.02 12.86
C GLY A 16 11.04 -2.79 12.86
N ILE A 17 10.09 -2.71 11.92
CA ILE A 17 9.09 -1.65 11.86
C ILE A 17 8.24 -1.70 13.12
N THR A 18 7.97 -0.53 13.70
CA THR A 18 7.11 -0.42 14.89
C THR A 18 5.68 -0.03 14.53
N HIS A 19 5.53 0.89 13.56
CA HIS A 19 4.26 1.44 13.11
C HIS A 19 4.20 1.36 11.59
N SER A 20 3.48 0.36 11.07
CA SER A 20 3.23 0.20 9.65
C SER A 20 2.05 1.08 9.25
N LEU A 21 2.28 2.14 8.46
CA LEU A 21 1.28 3.14 8.14
C LEU A 21 0.76 2.93 6.72
N CYS A 22 -0.54 2.69 6.56
CA CYS A 22 -1.16 2.44 5.26
C CYS A 22 -2.52 3.13 5.09
N THR A 23 -3.15 2.96 3.93
CA THR A 23 -4.47 3.54 3.65
C THR A 23 -5.61 2.69 4.21
N LEU A 24 -6.78 3.32 4.46
CA LEU A 24 -8.00 2.65 4.95
C LEU A 24 -8.46 1.42 4.15
N GLU A 25 -8.03 1.30 2.90
CA GLU A 25 -8.33 0.13 2.06
C GLU A 25 -7.79 -1.18 2.64
N PHE A 26 -6.79 -1.13 3.53
CA PHE A 26 -6.13 -2.29 4.13
C PHE A 26 -6.60 -2.60 5.56
N GLN A 27 -7.68 -1.95 6.03
CA GLN A 27 -8.15 -2.14 7.40
C GLN A 27 -8.59 -3.58 7.69
N ASP A 28 -9.25 -4.25 6.74
CA ASP A 28 -9.62 -5.66 6.88
C ASP A 28 -8.39 -6.57 6.80
N ASN A 29 -7.41 -6.20 5.98
CA ASN A 29 -6.15 -6.93 5.81
C ASN A 29 -5.34 -6.98 7.11
N ARG A 30 -5.48 -6.00 8.01
CA ARG A 30 -4.82 -6.03 9.33
C ARG A 30 -5.11 -7.32 10.10
N ARG A 31 -6.31 -7.88 9.98
CA ARG A 31 -6.64 -9.16 10.67
C ARG A 31 -5.76 -10.30 10.19
N LEU A 32 -5.45 -10.33 8.89
CA LEU A 32 -4.55 -11.34 8.31
C LEU A 32 -3.09 -11.02 8.62
N TYR A 33 -2.72 -9.73 8.61
CA TYR A 33 -1.42 -9.24 9.04
C TYR A 33 -1.08 -9.76 10.45
N ASP A 34 -1.98 -9.49 11.42
CA ASP A 34 -1.81 -9.90 12.82
C ASP A 34 -1.78 -11.43 12.93
N TRP A 35 -2.68 -12.13 12.23
CA TRP A 35 -2.72 -13.59 12.22
C TRP A 35 -1.40 -14.21 11.75
N VAL A 36 -0.77 -13.67 10.69
CA VAL A 36 0.53 -14.20 10.22
C VAL A 36 1.61 -14.00 11.29
N ILE A 37 1.69 -12.80 11.88
CA ILE A 37 2.69 -12.48 12.92
C ILE A 37 2.50 -13.37 14.17
N GLU A 38 1.26 -13.61 14.59
CA GLU A 38 0.95 -14.45 15.76
C GLU A 38 1.22 -15.94 15.55
N ASN A 39 1.25 -16.41 14.29
CA ASN A 39 1.38 -17.83 13.95
C ASN A 39 2.79 -18.24 13.48
N ILE A 40 3.77 -17.32 13.54
CA ILE A 40 5.17 -17.60 13.19
C ILE A 40 6.12 -17.23 14.34
N THR A 41 7.31 -17.83 14.34
CA THR A 41 8.36 -17.46 15.28
C THR A 41 9.14 -16.28 14.73
N ILE A 42 8.84 -15.07 15.20
CA ILE A 42 9.54 -13.83 14.84
C ILE A 42 9.65 -12.89 16.05
N ASP A 43 10.73 -12.12 16.13
CA ASP A 43 11.05 -11.34 17.34
C ASP A 43 10.32 -10.00 17.41
N CYS A 44 9.89 -9.45 16.27
CA CYS A 44 9.22 -8.17 16.18
C CYS A 44 7.74 -8.36 15.80
N THR A 45 6.85 -7.67 16.51
CA THR A 45 5.42 -7.63 16.22
C THR A 45 5.01 -6.20 15.82
N PRO A 46 5.27 -5.80 14.57
CA PRO A 46 4.83 -4.50 14.04
C PRO A 46 3.30 -4.36 14.14
N HIS A 47 2.81 -3.14 14.35
CA HIS A 47 1.36 -2.86 14.32
C HIS A 47 0.99 -1.97 13.13
N GLN A 48 -0.12 -2.30 12.47
CA GLN A 48 -0.64 -1.55 11.33
C GLN A 48 -1.65 -0.48 11.75
N TYR A 49 -1.46 0.75 11.26
CA TYR A 49 -2.38 1.87 11.45
C TYR A 49 -2.80 2.45 10.10
N GLU A 50 -4.11 2.58 9.90
CA GLU A 50 -4.66 3.08 8.64
C GLU A 50 -5.06 4.56 8.73
N PHE A 51 -4.86 5.29 7.63
CA PHE A 51 -5.34 6.66 7.46
C PHE A 51 -6.06 6.84 6.12
N SER A 52 -6.87 7.89 5.99
CA SER A 52 -7.60 8.16 4.75
C SER A 52 -6.64 8.53 3.62
N ARG A 53 -6.90 8.00 2.42
CA ARG A 53 -6.15 8.40 1.22
C ARG A 53 -6.38 9.88 0.93
N LEU A 54 -5.36 10.54 0.37
CA LEU A 54 -5.55 11.83 -0.26
C LEU A 54 -6.45 11.69 -1.48
N ASN A 55 -7.40 12.62 -1.63
CA ASN A 55 -8.13 12.85 -2.87
C ASN A 55 -8.05 14.35 -3.16
N LEU A 56 -7.68 14.69 -4.38
CA LEU A 56 -7.63 16.07 -4.87
C LEU A 56 -8.77 16.26 -5.87
N GLU A 57 -9.44 17.41 -5.77
CA GLU A 57 -10.47 17.77 -6.74
C GLU A 57 -9.86 17.97 -8.14
N TYR A 58 -10.64 17.67 -9.17
CA TYR A 58 -10.27 17.80 -10.59
C TYR A 58 -9.08 16.95 -11.09
N THR A 59 -8.56 16.02 -10.28
CA THR A 59 -7.52 15.08 -10.71
C THR A 59 -7.82 13.63 -10.27
N VAL A 60 -7.08 12.67 -10.81
CA VAL A 60 -7.21 11.24 -10.52
C VAL A 60 -5.90 10.69 -9.93
N LEU A 61 -5.97 9.99 -8.80
CA LEU A 61 -4.79 9.40 -8.14
C LEU A 61 -4.69 7.87 -8.33
N SER A 62 -5.63 7.27 -9.05
CA SER A 62 -5.59 5.84 -9.36
C SER A 62 -4.52 5.59 -10.42
N LYS A 63 -3.45 4.88 -10.04
CA LYS A 63 -2.37 4.47 -10.96
C LYS A 63 -2.88 3.85 -12.27
N ARG A 64 -3.92 3.01 -12.21
CA ARG A 64 -4.55 2.41 -13.41
C ARG A 64 -5.08 3.46 -14.40
N ARG A 65 -5.70 4.55 -13.90
CA ARG A 65 -6.24 5.61 -14.75
C ARG A 65 -5.13 6.50 -15.30
N LEU A 66 -4.11 6.78 -14.48
CA LEU A 66 -2.92 7.52 -14.90
C LEU A 66 -2.16 6.79 -16.01
N ILE A 67 -1.98 5.47 -15.88
CA ILE A 67 -1.42 4.60 -16.94
C ILE A 67 -2.22 4.77 -18.22
N GLN A 68 -3.54 4.68 -18.14
CA GLN A 68 -4.41 4.82 -19.31
C GLN A 68 -4.21 6.17 -20.02
N LEU A 69 -4.11 7.29 -19.27
CA LEU A 69 -3.85 8.61 -19.86
C LEU A 69 -2.51 8.67 -20.61
N VAL A 70 -1.48 7.99 -20.09
CA VAL A 70 -0.15 7.93 -20.71
C VAL A 70 -0.16 7.01 -21.94
N GLU A 71 -0.75 5.82 -21.83
CA GLU A 71 -0.82 4.83 -22.92
C GLU A 71 -1.66 5.31 -24.10
N GLU A 72 -2.79 5.97 -23.83
CA GLU A 72 -3.67 6.57 -24.83
C GLU A 72 -3.16 7.93 -25.33
N LYS A 73 -2.02 8.40 -24.83
CA LYS A 73 -1.36 9.67 -25.20
C LYS A 73 -2.23 10.92 -25.01
N HIS A 74 -3.10 10.90 -23.99
CA HIS A 74 -3.81 12.10 -23.55
C HIS A 74 -2.87 13.09 -22.81
N VAL A 75 -1.76 12.57 -22.28
CA VAL A 75 -0.64 13.33 -21.71
C VAL A 75 0.68 12.99 -22.42
N ALA A 76 1.69 13.85 -22.32
CA ALA A 76 3.00 13.68 -22.94
C ALA A 76 3.82 12.54 -22.32
N GLY A 77 3.54 12.20 -21.06
CA GLY A 77 4.25 11.20 -20.28
C GLY A 77 3.85 11.23 -18.81
N TRP A 78 4.58 10.48 -17.97
CA TRP A 78 4.40 10.48 -16.51
C TRP A 78 4.81 11.80 -15.85
N ASP A 79 5.68 12.55 -16.53
CA ASP A 79 6.24 13.84 -16.15
C ASP A 79 5.54 15.03 -16.83
N ASP A 80 4.37 14.79 -17.46
CA ASP A 80 3.57 15.86 -18.04
C ASP A 80 3.16 16.88 -16.95
N PRO A 81 3.30 18.20 -17.17
CA PRO A 81 2.95 19.22 -16.18
C PRO A 81 1.50 19.22 -15.67
N ARG A 82 0.60 18.44 -16.31
CA ARG A 82 -0.81 18.29 -15.94
C ARG A 82 -1.08 17.07 -15.05
N MET A 83 -0.11 16.17 -14.90
CA MET A 83 -0.17 14.98 -14.03
C MET A 83 0.15 15.36 -12.59
#